data_AF-A0A8T4TGA5-F1
#
_entry.id   AF-A0A8T4TGA5-F1
#
_cell.length_a   1.000
_cell.length_b   1.000
_cell.length_c   1.000
_cell.angle_alpha   90.00
_cell.angle_beta   90.00
_cell.angle_gamma   90.00
#
_symmetry.space_group_name_H-M   'P 1'
#
loop_
_entity.id
_entity.type
_entity.pdbx_description
1 polymer ?
#
loop_
_entity_poly.entity_id
_entity_poly.type
_entity_poly.pdbx_seq_one_letter_code
_entity_poly.pdbx_strand_id
1 'polypeptide(L)'
;MKRSKLILLIVIILLAMPIVFAEDNNQTSSCSIFSPIQCLKDTAYLITYSTGLAAQPLIKLVETLMTAKPNIETFKPIWLTIISLISSFYISFLLYSGIIFITDSNNLVKRHKAKESIKNMIIAIIIVSASYYLYNLLIEFNSSLTSYIFNQINPDFFKTASDSFGNAIMQLILIIPYIIVLLLTAIMFGIRWLLVSFGVILFPIGIFLYFVPFLKSYGKLIINIFILLIFISFISSIVILGSSMLINAPVFENFAILFYVISFLIVDFSFYLLIKFVLNKSGAIEIVNVGEAIAISI
;
A
#
# COMPACT_ATOMS: atom_id res chain seq x y z
N MET A 1 2.25 6.93 22.59
CA MET A 1 2.18 5.87 21.55
C MET A 1 1.42 4.59 21.96
N LYS A 2 1.17 4.29 23.26
CA LYS A 2 0.37 3.11 23.71
C LYS A 2 -1.16 3.29 23.58
N ARG A 3 -1.71 4.49 23.79
CA ARG A 3 -3.17 4.73 23.80
C ARG A 3 -3.86 4.58 22.43
N SER A 4 -3.26 5.04 21.33
CA SER A 4 -3.87 4.93 19.98
C SER A 4 -3.95 3.47 19.49
N LYS A 5 -2.95 2.63 19.82
CA LYS A 5 -2.97 1.18 19.53
C LYS A 5 -4.04 0.45 20.36
N LEU A 6 -4.25 0.88 21.61
CA LEU A 6 -5.28 0.31 22.48
C LEU A 6 -6.69 0.64 21.96
N ILE A 7 -6.91 1.87 21.47
CA ILE A 7 -8.21 2.29 20.93
C ILE A 7 -8.53 1.55 19.63
N LEU A 8 -7.57 1.39 18.71
CA LEU A 8 -7.80 0.63 17.48
C LEU A 8 -8.09 -0.85 17.76
N LEU A 9 -7.39 -1.44 18.73
CA LEU A 9 -7.61 -2.84 19.15
C LEU A 9 -8.93 -3.02 19.90
N ILE A 10 -9.34 -2.04 20.71
CA ILE A 10 -10.65 -2.00 21.36
C ILE A 10 -11.76 -1.83 20.32
N VAL A 11 -11.60 -1.01 19.28
CA VAL A 11 -12.59 -0.86 18.21
C VAL A 11 -12.71 -2.14 17.38
N ILE A 12 -11.60 -2.84 17.10
CA ILE A 12 -11.60 -4.14 16.44
C ILE A 12 -12.29 -5.21 17.30
N ILE A 13 -12.04 -5.22 18.61
CA ILE A 13 -12.67 -6.16 19.56
C ILE A 13 -14.16 -5.83 19.78
N LEU A 14 -14.53 -4.55 19.80
CA LEU A 14 -15.92 -4.10 19.95
C LEU A 14 -16.74 -4.40 18.69
N LEU A 15 -16.13 -4.32 17.50
CA LEU A 15 -16.74 -4.76 16.23
C LEU A 15 -16.81 -6.29 16.12
N ALA A 16 -15.92 -7.03 16.78
CA ALA A 16 -15.89 -8.49 16.74
C ALA A 16 -16.87 -9.18 17.70
N MET A 17 -17.64 -8.44 18.51
CA MET A 17 -18.67 -9.04 19.35
C MET A 17 -19.92 -9.34 18.51
N PRO A 18 -20.31 -10.62 18.33
CA PRO A 18 -21.56 -10.96 17.67
C PRO A 18 -22.71 -10.51 18.56
N ILE A 19 -23.42 -9.46 18.17
CA ILE A 19 -24.68 -9.08 18.81
C ILE A 19 -25.73 -10.03 18.24
N VAL A 20 -25.94 -11.15 18.92
CA VAL A 20 -26.97 -12.14 18.56
C VAL A 20 -28.33 -11.56 18.93
N PHE A 21 -29.13 -11.18 17.93
CA PHE A 21 -30.55 -10.93 18.12
C PHE A 21 -31.32 -12.18 17.67
N ALA A 22 -32.12 -12.74 18.58
CA ALA A 22 -32.99 -13.87 18.29
C ALA A 22 -34.15 -13.42 17.37
N GLU A 23 -34.42 -14.19 16.32
CA GLU A 23 -35.46 -13.91 15.33
C GLU A 23 -36.62 -14.90 15.45
N ASP A 24 -37.83 -14.38 15.66
CA ASP A 24 -39.07 -15.15 15.56
C ASP A 24 -39.53 -15.22 14.10
N ASN A 25 -39.57 -16.45 13.59
CA ASN A 25 -40.04 -16.80 12.26
C ASN A 25 -41.56 -16.68 12.19
N ASN A 26 -42.08 -15.66 11.49
CA ASN A 26 -43.32 -15.82 10.75
C ASN A 26 -43.43 -14.81 9.59
N GLN A 27 -43.29 -15.36 8.39
CA GLN A 27 -43.63 -14.74 7.11
C GLN A 27 -45.14 -14.54 7.05
N THR A 28 -45.59 -13.32 6.76
CA THR A 28 -46.59 -12.94 5.74
C THR A 28 -47.24 -11.59 6.06
N SER A 29 -47.57 -10.88 4.99
CA SER A 29 -48.62 -9.86 4.87
C SER A 29 -48.36 -8.44 5.39
N SER A 30 -48.29 -7.52 4.41
CA SER A 30 -48.74 -6.12 4.41
C SER A 30 -48.44 -5.25 5.64
N CYS A 31 -47.67 -4.15 5.47
CA CYS A 31 -47.56 -3.08 6.48
C CYS A 31 -48.96 -2.63 6.91
N SER A 32 -49.40 -3.15 8.04
CA SER A 32 -50.50 -2.63 8.82
C SER A 32 -49.89 -1.84 9.97
N ILE A 33 -50.55 -0.76 10.37
CA ILE A 33 -50.10 0.20 11.39
C ILE A 33 -49.89 -0.49 12.78
N PHE A 34 -50.29 -1.75 12.90
CA PHE A 34 -50.26 -2.54 14.14
C PHE A 34 -49.00 -3.38 14.36
N SER A 35 -48.05 -3.46 13.41
CA SER A 35 -46.76 -4.13 13.62
C SER A 35 -45.55 -3.24 13.25
N PRO A 36 -45.22 -2.24 14.09
CA PRO A 36 -44.14 -1.28 13.80
C PRO A 36 -42.77 -1.95 13.59
N ILE A 37 -42.53 -3.13 14.17
CA ILE A 37 -41.29 -3.89 14.04
C ILE A 37 -41.11 -4.44 12.61
N GLN A 38 -42.17 -4.89 11.95
CA GLN A 38 -42.09 -5.45 10.58
C GLN A 38 -41.89 -4.34 9.55
N CYS A 39 -42.55 -3.19 9.72
CA CYS A 39 -42.39 -2.04 8.81
C CYS A 39 -41.00 -1.37 8.96
N LEU A 40 -40.38 -1.45 10.15
CA LEU A 40 -38.99 -1.01 10.39
C LEU A 40 -37.97 -1.95 9.71
N LYS A 41 -38.25 -3.25 9.64
CA LYS A 41 -37.42 -4.23 8.91
C LYS A 41 -37.49 -4.01 7.38
N ASP A 42 -38.68 -3.79 6.82
CA ASP A 42 -38.84 -3.56 5.37
C ASP A 42 -38.22 -2.24 4.90
N THR A 43 -38.33 -1.18 5.71
CA THR A 43 -37.64 0.10 5.44
C THR A 43 -36.13 -0.02 5.56
N ALA A 44 -35.62 -0.79 6.52
CA ALA A 44 -34.19 -1.08 6.63
C ALA A 44 -33.64 -1.82 5.40
N TYR A 45 -34.38 -2.79 4.86
CA TYR A 45 -33.99 -3.50 3.63
C TYR A 45 -33.89 -2.58 2.39
N LEU A 46 -34.84 -1.67 2.21
CA LEU A 46 -34.78 -0.69 1.12
C LEU A 46 -33.61 0.30 1.27
N ILE A 47 -33.29 0.68 2.52
CA ILE A 47 -32.15 1.55 2.84
C ILE A 47 -30.81 0.81 2.61
N THR A 48 -30.68 -0.45 3.02
CA THR A 48 -29.44 -1.22 2.80
C THR A 48 -29.21 -1.52 1.32
N TYR A 49 -30.27 -1.82 0.55
CA TYR A 49 -30.18 -2.01 -0.88
C TYR A 49 -29.70 -0.74 -1.61
N SER A 50 -30.30 0.42 -1.29
CA SER A 50 -29.92 1.71 -1.90
C SER A 50 -28.52 2.19 -1.50
N THR A 51 -28.12 2.00 -0.24
CA THR A 51 -26.78 2.38 0.25
C THR A 51 -25.68 1.42 -0.20
N GLY A 52 -25.97 0.12 -0.33
CA GLY A 52 -25.07 -0.86 -0.95
C GLY A 52 -24.79 -0.52 -2.42
N LEU A 53 -25.80 -0.05 -3.14
CA LEU A 53 -25.66 0.43 -4.51
C LEU A 53 -24.80 1.70 -4.59
N ALA A 54 -24.86 2.58 -3.59
CA ALA A 54 -24.00 3.76 -3.48
C ALA A 54 -22.52 3.43 -3.18
N ALA A 55 -22.22 2.26 -2.61
CA ALA A 55 -20.84 1.82 -2.34
C ALA A 55 -20.14 1.23 -3.58
N GLN A 56 -20.89 0.72 -4.57
CA GLN A 56 -20.37 0.15 -5.82
C GLN A 56 -19.34 1.02 -6.56
N PRO A 57 -19.57 2.32 -6.80
CA PRO A 57 -18.56 3.17 -7.46
C PRO A 57 -17.26 3.25 -6.68
N LEU A 58 -17.33 3.20 -5.34
CA LEU A 58 -16.17 3.30 -4.46
C LEU A 58 -15.36 2.00 -4.46
N ILE A 59 -16.04 0.86 -4.46
CA ILE A 59 -15.40 -0.45 -4.66
C ILE A 59 -14.68 -0.50 -6.00
N LYS A 60 -15.37 -0.11 -7.08
CA LYS A 60 -14.79 -0.10 -8.42
C LYS A 60 -13.58 0.83 -8.52
N LEU A 61 -13.62 1.95 -7.79
CA LEU A 61 -12.46 2.84 -7.67
C LEU A 61 -11.29 2.15 -6.99
N VAL A 62 -11.51 1.46 -5.86
CA VAL A 62 -10.45 0.69 -5.17
C VAL A 62 -9.90 -0.42 -6.06
N GLU A 63 -10.76 -1.19 -6.73
CA GLU A 63 -10.37 -2.24 -7.67
C GLU A 63 -9.48 -1.68 -8.79
N THR A 64 -9.91 -0.57 -9.39
CA THR A 64 -9.16 0.12 -10.45
C THR A 64 -7.82 0.62 -9.91
N LEU A 65 -7.78 1.24 -8.73
CA LEU A 65 -6.54 1.73 -8.13
C LEU A 65 -5.59 0.59 -7.74
N MET A 66 -6.09 -0.60 -7.44
CA MET A 66 -5.26 -1.76 -7.12
C MET A 66 -4.70 -2.45 -8.36
N THR A 67 -5.51 -2.63 -9.41
CA THR A 67 -5.16 -3.41 -10.60
C THR A 67 -4.51 -2.57 -11.71
N ALA A 68 -4.94 -1.32 -11.88
CA ALA A 68 -4.50 -0.49 -12.98
C ALA A 68 -3.02 -0.08 -12.86
N LYS A 69 -2.33 -0.14 -14.00
CA LYS A 69 -0.95 0.32 -14.15
C LYS A 69 -0.88 1.87 -14.00
N PRO A 70 -0.06 2.40 -13.07
CA PRO A 70 0.24 3.82 -13.03
C PRO A 70 0.91 4.32 -14.31
N ASN A 71 0.47 5.46 -14.84
CA ASN A 71 1.05 6.03 -16.05
C ASN A 71 2.36 6.75 -15.72
N ILE A 72 3.48 6.12 -16.09
CA ILE A 72 4.82 6.67 -15.89
C ILE A 72 5.38 7.42 -17.11
N GLU A 73 4.72 7.31 -18.27
CA GLU A 73 5.26 7.84 -19.53
C GLU A 73 5.33 9.37 -19.52
N THR A 74 4.37 10.01 -18.85
CA THR A 74 4.34 11.47 -18.66
C THR A 74 5.59 11.98 -17.94
N PHE A 75 6.24 11.16 -17.11
CA PHE A 75 7.42 11.55 -16.33
C PHE A 75 8.75 11.23 -17.02
N LYS A 76 8.72 10.58 -18.20
CA LYS A 76 9.93 10.19 -18.94
C LYS A 76 10.85 11.37 -19.32
N PRO A 77 10.34 12.55 -19.75
CA PRO A 77 11.20 13.71 -20.02
C PRO A 77 11.93 14.20 -18.77
N ILE A 78 11.25 14.19 -17.61
CA ILE A 78 11.85 14.62 -16.34
C ILE A 78 12.93 13.62 -15.90
N TRP A 79 12.69 12.33 -16.08
CA TRP A 79 13.68 11.29 -15.82
C TRP A 79 14.96 11.48 -16.65
N LEU A 80 14.84 11.81 -17.95
CA LEU A 80 16.01 12.12 -18.80
C LEU A 80 16.83 13.29 -18.26
N THR A 81 16.17 14.36 -17.80
CA THR A 81 16.83 15.51 -17.19
C THR A 81 17.59 15.11 -15.92
N ILE A 82 17.00 14.26 -15.08
CA ILE A 82 17.64 13.78 -13.85
C ILE A 82 18.88 12.94 -14.15
N ILE A 83 18.81 12.04 -15.12
CA ILE A 83 19.98 11.25 -15.53
C ILE A 83 21.10 12.16 -16.04
N SER A 84 20.76 13.16 -16.87
CA SER A 84 21.73 14.14 -17.34
C SER A 84 22.42 14.86 -16.17
N LEU A 85 21.65 15.29 -15.18
CA LEU A 85 22.20 15.93 -13.97
C LEU A 85 23.08 14.98 -13.15
N ILE A 86 22.65 13.73 -12.93
CA ILE A 86 23.44 12.70 -12.24
C ILE A 86 24.75 12.41 -13.02
N SER A 87 24.71 12.43 -14.35
CA SER A 87 25.85 12.10 -15.19
C SER A 87 27.04 13.05 -14.99
N SER A 88 26.77 14.33 -14.73
CA SER A 88 27.77 15.32 -14.37
C SER A 88 28.54 14.92 -13.10
N PHE A 89 27.83 14.41 -12.09
CA PHE A 89 28.45 13.97 -10.84
C PHE A 89 29.37 12.77 -11.01
N TYR A 90 29.09 11.85 -11.94
CA TYR A 90 29.93 10.66 -12.15
C TYR A 90 31.37 11.04 -12.53
N ILE A 91 31.55 12.09 -13.34
CA ILE A 91 32.88 12.54 -13.76
C ILE A 91 33.68 13.01 -12.55
N SER A 92 33.08 13.86 -11.70
CA SER A 92 33.73 14.35 -10.46
C SER A 92 34.11 13.21 -9.52
N PHE A 93 33.20 12.25 -9.35
CA PHE A 93 33.39 11.09 -8.49
C PHE A 93 34.48 10.12 -8.99
N LEU A 94 34.56 9.91 -10.31
CA LEU A 94 35.61 9.13 -10.95
C LEU A 94 36.97 9.82 -10.88
N LEU A 95 37.03 11.13 -11.12
CA LEU A 95 38.25 11.92 -10.97
C LEU A 95 38.77 11.87 -9.53
N TYR A 96 37.89 12.08 -8.54
CA TYR A 96 38.24 11.99 -7.12
C TYR A 96 38.78 10.61 -6.76
N SER A 97 38.08 9.55 -7.16
CA SER A 97 38.51 8.17 -6.89
C SER A 97 39.82 7.83 -7.64
N GLY A 98 40.01 8.38 -8.84
CA GLY A 98 41.22 8.23 -9.64
C GLY A 98 42.43 8.92 -9.03
N ILE A 99 42.27 10.14 -8.50
CA ILE A 99 43.34 10.85 -7.79
C ILE A 99 43.79 10.05 -6.56
N ILE A 100 42.85 9.61 -5.71
CA ILE A 100 43.16 8.76 -4.53
C ILE A 100 43.89 7.49 -4.95
N PHE A 101 43.46 6.87 -6.05
CA PHE A 101 44.09 5.66 -6.55
C PHE A 101 45.56 5.86 -6.97
N ILE A 102 45.89 7.04 -7.52
CA ILE A 102 47.25 7.38 -7.96
C ILE A 102 48.12 7.84 -6.78
N THR A 103 47.59 8.68 -5.88
CA THR A 103 48.37 9.32 -4.81
C THR A 103 48.62 8.40 -3.62
N ASP A 104 47.67 7.54 -3.25
CA ASP A 104 47.80 6.63 -2.10
C ASP A 104 48.47 5.28 -2.48
N SER A 105 49.58 5.33 -3.24
CA SER A 105 50.31 4.13 -3.69
C SER A 105 50.82 3.26 -2.53
N ASN A 106 51.19 3.88 -1.42
CA ASN A 106 51.79 3.22 -0.26
C ASN A 106 50.77 2.59 0.70
N ASN A 107 49.48 2.95 0.62
CA ASN A 107 48.45 2.43 1.53
C ASN A 107 47.50 1.48 0.79
N LEU A 108 47.73 0.18 0.99
CA LEU A 108 46.95 -0.89 0.37
C LEU A 108 45.44 -0.74 0.64
N VAL A 109 45.05 -0.35 1.85
CA VAL A 109 43.64 -0.25 2.25
C VAL A 109 42.91 0.83 1.44
N LYS A 110 43.50 2.02 1.33
CA LYS A 110 42.89 3.12 0.56
C LYS A 110 42.82 2.80 -0.93
N ARG A 111 43.85 2.14 -1.48
CA ARG A 111 43.87 1.71 -2.88
C ARG A 111 42.77 0.69 -3.18
N HIS A 112 42.53 -0.27 -2.28
CA HIS A 112 41.42 -1.22 -2.42
C HIS A 112 40.06 -0.51 -2.40
N LYS A 113 39.86 0.43 -1.47
CA LYS A 113 38.64 1.24 -1.38
C LYS A 113 38.40 2.09 -2.63
N ALA A 114 39.45 2.68 -3.21
CA ALA A 114 39.35 3.45 -4.45
C ALA A 114 38.97 2.58 -5.65
N LYS A 115 39.56 1.37 -5.79
CA LYS A 115 39.17 0.41 -6.83
C LYS A 115 37.71 -0.01 -6.71
N GLU A 116 37.25 -0.27 -5.48
CA GLU A 116 35.85 -0.62 -5.21
C GLU A 116 34.90 0.54 -5.57
N SER A 117 35.27 1.77 -5.23
CA SER A 117 34.53 2.99 -5.59
C SER A 117 34.35 3.12 -7.11
N ILE A 118 35.44 2.93 -7.88
CA ILE A 118 35.40 2.97 -9.36
C ILE A 118 34.47 1.86 -9.91
N LYS A 119 34.61 0.62 -9.42
CA LYS A 119 33.75 -0.49 -9.83
C LYS A 119 32.27 -0.19 -9.57
N ASN A 120 31.96 0.32 -8.37
CA ASN A 120 30.61 0.67 -7.97
C ASN A 120 30.02 1.79 -8.84
N MET A 121 30.82 2.78 -9.22
CA MET A 121 30.38 3.85 -10.14
C MET A 121 30.09 3.34 -11.54
N ILE A 122 30.91 2.45 -12.10
CA ILE A 122 30.65 1.84 -13.41
C ILE A 122 29.33 1.07 -13.39
N ILE A 123 29.08 0.30 -12.32
CA ILE A 123 27.81 -0.41 -12.14
C ILE A 123 26.64 0.60 -12.00
N ALA A 124 26.83 1.67 -11.25
CA ALA A 124 25.81 2.72 -11.08
C ALA A 124 25.42 3.37 -12.41
N ILE A 125 26.39 3.68 -13.29
CA ILE A 125 26.13 4.25 -14.61
C ILE A 125 25.19 3.34 -15.42
N ILE A 126 25.48 2.04 -15.44
CA ILE A 126 24.68 1.07 -16.20
C ILE A 126 23.26 0.97 -15.61
N ILE A 127 23.13 0.80 -14.28
CA ILE A 127 21.83 0.61 -13.63
C ILE A 127 20.98 1.89 -13.66
N VAL A 128 21.57 3.06 -13.45
CA VAL A 128 20.85 4.35 -13.54
C VAL A 128 20.35 4.58 -14.96
N SER A 129 21.14 4.25 -15.98
CA SER A 129 20.69 4.35 -17.38
C SER A 129 19.52 3.40 -17.69
N ALA A 130 19.52 2.21 -17.09
CA ALA A 130 18.44 1.24 -17.21
C ALA A 130 17.24 1.49 -16.26
N SER A 131 17.32 2.48 -15.38
CA SER A 131 16.40 2.64 -14.24
C SER A 131 14.93 2.78 -14.63
N TYR A 132 14.61 3.52 -15.69
CA TYR A 132 13.23 3.65 -16.19
C TYR A 132 12.65 2.31 -16.62
N TYR A 133 13.42 1.52 -17.37
CA TYR A 133 12.98 0.22 -17.86
C TYR A 133 12.81 -0.78 -16.72
N LEU A 134 13.75 -0.79 -15.76
CA LEU A 134 13.64 -1.63 -14.56
C LEU A 134 12.41 -1.24 -13.74
N TYR A 135 12.15 0.06 -13.57
CA TYR A 135 11.00 0.55 -12.83
C TYR A 135 9.67 0.22 -13.53
N ASN A 136 9.59 0.41 -14.85
CA ASN A 136 8.42 0.03 -15.64
C ASN A 136 8.15 -1.48 -15.55
N LEU A 137 9.19 -2.31 -15.67
CA LEU A 137 9.08 -3.76 -15.56
C LEU A 137 8.53 -4.17 -14.19
N LEU A 138 9.02 -3.57 -13.10
CA LEU A 138 8.51 -3.85 -11.75
C LEU A 138 7.03 -3.49 -11.61
N ILE A 139 6.61 -2.35 -12.16
CA ILE A 139 5.21 -1.93 -12.15
C ILE A 139 4.34 -2.89 -12.97
N GLU A 140 4.76 -3.25 -14.18
CA GLU A 140 4.04 -4.17 -15.06
C GLU A 140 3.89 -5.55 -14.40
N PHE A 141 4.99 -6.09 -13.88
CA PHE A 141 4.99 -7.35 -13.16
C PHE A 141 4.01 -7.33 -11.98
N ASN A 142 4.02 -6.28 -11.18
CA ASN A 142 3.11 -6.14 -10.05
C ASN A 142 1.64 -5.97 -10.47
N SER A 143 1.35 -5.18 -11.50
CA SER A 143 -0.02 -5.00 -12.02
C SER A 143 -0.57 -6.31 -12.59
N SER A 144 0.25 -7.09 -13.31
CA SER A 144 -0.13 -8.41 -13.80
C SER A 144 -0.39 -9.40 -12.66
N LEU A 145 0.48 -9.45 -11.65
CA LEU A 145 0.27 -10.29 -10.46
C LEU A 145 -1.00 -9.89 -9.70
N THR A 146 -1.20 -8.59 -9.49
CA THR A 146 -2.36 -8.07 -8.76
C THR A 146 -3.65 -8.42 -9.51
N SER A 147 -3.69 -8.20 -10.83
CA SER A 147 -4.85 -8.52 -11.67
C SER A 147 -5.14 -10.01 -11.71
N TYR A 148 -4.10 -10.86 -11.78
CA TYR A 148 -4.28 -12.32 -11.73
C TYR A 148 -4.96 -12.77 -10.43
N ILE A 149 -4.50 -12.26 -9.28
CA ILE A 149 -5.11 -12.57 -7.98
C ILE A 149 -6.52 -12.00 -7.88
N PHE A 150 -6.76 -10.78 -8.36
CA PHE A 150 -8.09 -10.16 -8.33
C PHE A 150 -9.12 -10.95 -9.15
N ASN A 151 -8.73 -11.49 -10.30
CA ASN A 151 -9.61 -12.31 -11.14
C ASN A 151 -10.01 -13.64 -10.49
N GLN A 152 -9.34 -14.07 -9.41
CA GLN A 152 -9.74 -15.24 -8.63
C GLN A 152 -10.75 -14.91 -7.52
N ILE A 153 -11.01 -13.63 -7.26
CA ILE A 153 -11.98 -13.21 -6.24
C ILE A 153 -13.38 -13.36 -6.83
N ASN A 154 -14.29 -13.98 -6.07
CA ASN A 154 -15.68 -14.11 -6.49
C ASN A 154 -16.29 -12.70 -6.72
N PRO A 155 -16.87 -12.39 -7.89
CA PRO A 155 -17.47 -11.09 -8.17
C PRO A 155 -18.61 -10.72 -7.19
N ASP A 156 -19.24 -11.70 -6.55
CA ASP A 156 -20.28 -11.47 -5.55
C ASP A 156 -19.72 -11.05 -4.19
N PHE A 157 -18.40 -11.18 -3.96
CA PHE A 157 -17.72 -10.72 -2.73
C PHE A 157 -17.92 -9.22 -2.48
N PHE A 158 -18.12 -8.42 -3.54
CA PHE A 158 -18.29 -6.98 -3.43
C PHE A 158 -19.77 -6.54 -3.42
N LYS A 159 -20.71 -7.49 -3.55
CA LYS A 159 -22.13 -7.19 -3.45
C LYS A 159 -22.54 -7.32 -1.99
N THR A 160 -22.84 -6.18 -1.37
CA THR A 160 -23.30 -6.11 0.03
C THR A 160 -24.79 -6.43 0.20
N ALA A 161 -25.49 -6.77 -0.87
CA ALA A 161 -26.89 -7.17 -0.81
C ALA A 161 -26.98 -8.66 -0.44
N SER A 162 -27.24 -8.96 0.83
CA SER A 162 -27.70 -10.30 1.21
C SER A 162 -29.21 -10.38 1.01
N ASP A 163 -29.68 -11.46 0.42
CA ASP A 163 -31.10 -11.75 0.17
C ASP A 163 -31.89 -12.14 1.45
N SER A 164 -31.29 -12.03 2.64
CA SER A 164 -31.88 -12.45 3.92
C SER A 164 -32.37 -11.29 4.79
N PHE A 165 -33.66 -11.29 5.13
CA PHE A 165 -34.35 -10.24 5.91
C PHE A 165 -33.85 -10.10 7.36
N GLY A 166 -33.30 -11.17 7.97
CA GLY A 166 -32.85 -11.17 9.36
C GLY A 166 -31.62 -10.30 9.65
N ASN A 167 -30.76 -10.12 8.65
CA ASN A 167 -29.49 -9.41 8.80
C ASN A 167 -29.59 -7.91 8.42
N ALA A 168 -30.78 -7.43 8.03
CA ALA A 168 -30.96 -6.06 7.54
C ALA A 168 -30.59 -4.98 8.59
N ILE A 169 -30.89 -5.22 9.87
CA ILE A 169 -30.58 -4.29 10.96
C ILE A 169 -29.06 -4.23 11.22
N MET A 170 -28.40 -5.39 11.26
CA MET A 170 -26.95 -5.47 11.45
C MET A 170 -26.20 -4.83 10.27
N GLN A 171 -26.68 -5.03 9.04
CA GLN A 171 -26.15 -4.37 7.85
C GLN A 171 -26.32 -2.85 7.92
N LEU A 172 -27.47 -2.35 8.38
CA LEU A 172 -27.71 -0.91 8.48
C LEU A 172 -26.75 -0.23 9.48
N ILE A 173 -26.36 -0.91 10.55
CA ILE A 173 -25.38 -0.40 11.51
C ILE A 173 -23.95 -0.46 10.92
N LEU A 174 -23.62 -1.54 10.21
CA LEU A 174 -22.26 -1.78 9.68
C LEU A 174 -21.96 -1.15 8.32
N ILE A 175 -22.97 -0.67 7.58
CA ILE A 175 -22.76 -0.04 6.27
C ILE A 175 -21.99 1.29 6.38
N ILE A 176 -22.23 2.06 7.44
CA ILE A 176 -21.54 3.33 7.69
C ILE A 176 -20.04 3.09 7.92
N PRO A 177 -19.61 2.25 8.89
CA PRO A 177 -18.19 1.97 9.06
C PRO A 177 -17.57 1.29 7.84
N TYR A 178 -18.33 0.47 7.10
CA TYR A 178 -17.87 -0.09 5.82
C TYR A 178 -17.51 0.98 4.81
N ILE A 179 -18.42 1.93 4.55
CA ILE A 179 -18.17 3.04 3.61
C ILE A 179 -16.97 3.88 4.07
N ILE A 180 -16.85 4.16 5.36
CA ILE A 180 -15.72 4.93 5.93
C ILE A 180 -14.39 4.22 5.69
N VAL A 181 -14.31 2.92 5.99
CA VAL A 181 -13.09 2.13 5.77
C VAL A 181 -12.76 2.07 4.28
N LEU A 182 -13.75 1.84 3.42
CA LEU A 182 -13.55 1.77 1.98
C LEU A 182 -13.04 3.12 1.41
N LEU A 183 -13.56 4.24 1.92
CA LEU A 183 -13.07 5.57 1.59
C LEU A 183 -11.62 5.76 2.04
N LEU A 184 -11.27 5.31 3.24
CA LEU A 184 -9.89 5.35 3.73
C LEU A 184 -8.95 4.53 2.82
N THR A 185 -9.35 3.32 2.47
CA THR A 185 -8.61 2.45 1.54
C THR A 185 -8.43 3.10 0.17
N ALA A 186 -9.48 3.73 -0.38
CA ALA A 186 -9.42 4.44 -1.65
C ALA A 186 -8.42 5.61 -1.61
N ILE A 187 -8.42 6.40 -0.53
CA ILE A 187 -7.46 7.49 -0.33
C ILE A 187 -6.03 6.95 -0.22
N MET A 188 -5.81 5.88 0.57
CA MET A 188 -4.48 5.28 0.71
C MET A 188 -3.92 4.77 -0.63
N PHE A 189 -4.74 4.06 -1.41
CA PHE A 189 -4.31 3.60 -2.73
C PHE A 189 -4.19 4.73 -3.75
N GLY A 190 -4.98 5.80 -3.64
CA GLY A 190 -4.82 7.00 -4.45
C GLY A 190 -3.47 7.69 -4.20
N ILE A 191 -3.09 7.87 -2.93
CA ILE A 191 -1.79 8.42 -2.55
C ILE A 191 -0.66 7.50 -3.05
N ARG A 192 -0.80 6.17 -2.89
CA ARG A 192 0.15 5.19 -3.43
C ARG A 192 0.32 5.36 -4.94
N TRP A 193 -0.78 5.46 -5.69
CA TRP A 193 -0.74 5.60 -7.14
C TRP A 193 0.03 6.85 -7.58
N LEU A 194 -0.19 7.97 -6.89
CA LEU A 194 0.57 9.22 -7.11
C LEU A 194 2.04 9.04 -6.77
N LEU A 195 2.37 8.49 -5.59
CA LEU A 195 3.76 8.27 -5.17
C LEU A 195 4.51 7.34 -6.12
N VAL A 196 3.91 6.23 -6.56
CA VAL A 196 4.53 5.30 -7.51
C VAL A 196 4.78 5.99 -8.87
N SER A 197 3.88 6.87 -9.31
CA SER A 197 4.08 7.66 -10.54
C SER A 197 5.26 8.63 -10.39
N PHE A 198 5.35 9.32 -9.24
CA PHE A 198 6.48 10.18 -8.91
C PHE A 198 7.80 9.40 -8.70
N GLY A 199 7.72 8.11 -8.35
CA GLY A 199 8.87 7.26 -8.12
C GLY A 199 9.81 7.16 -9.31
N VAL A 200 9.33 7.35 -10.54
CA VAL A 200 10.17 7.37 -11.76
C VAL A 200 11.29 8.41 -11.68
N ILE A 201 11.01 9.54 -11.04
CA ILE A 201 11.94 10.66 -10.84
C ILE A 201 12.94 10.30 -9.73
N LEU A 202 12.46 9.78 -8.61
CA LEU A 202 13.29 9.51 -7.43
C LEU A 202 14.08 8.20 -7.52
N PHE A 203 13.64 7.24 -8.32
CA PHE A 203 14.29 5.93 -8.46
C PHE A 203 15.74 5.99 -8.97
N PRO A 204 16.07 6.70 -10.07
CA PRO A 204 17.47 6.88 -10.50
C PRO A 204 18.32 7.58 -9.44
N ILE A 205 17.76 8.54 -8.71
CA ILE A 205 18.44 9.23 -7.60
C ILE A 205 18.73 8.24 -6.47
N GLY A 206 17.76 7.40 -6.10
CA GLY A 206 17.91 6.35 -5.10
C GLY A 206 19.03 5.37 -5.46
N ILE A 207 19.06 4.91 -6.73
CA ILE A 207 20.13 4.04 -7.24
C ILE A 207 21.49 4.74 -7.16
N PHE A 208 21.59 5.99 -7.62
CA PHE A 208 22.83 6.75 -7.56
C PHE A 208 23.36 6.89 -6.12
N LEU A 209 22.50 7.33 -5.19
CA LEU A 209 22.85 7.49 -3.78
C LEU A 209 23.25 6.17 -3.11
N TYR A 210 22.69 5.04 -3.56
CA TYR A 210 23.03 3.72 -3.03
C TYR A 210 24.50 3.33 -3.32
N PHE A 211 25.07 3.77 -4.45
CA PHE A 211 26.45 3.48 -4.82
C PHE A 211 27.47 4.47 -4.25
N VAL A 212 27.04 5.65 -3.80
CA VAL A 212 27.93 6.65 -3.19
C VAL A 212 28.18 6.30 -1.70
N PRO A 213 29.44 6.08 -1.26
CA PRO A 213 29.73 5.55 0.08
C PRO A 213 29.12 6.35 1.24
N PHE A 214 29.12 7.68 1.15
CA PHE A 214 28.62 8.57 2.20
C PHE A 214 27.09 8.72 2.21
N LEU A 215 26.41 8.31 1.14
CA LEU A 215 24.96 8.52 0.95
C LEU A 215 24.17 7.21 0.81
N LYS A 216 24.84 6.07 0.98
CA LYS A 216 24.27 4.73 0.80
C LYS A 216 22.98 4.49 1.60
N SER A 217 22.88 5.05 2.81
CA SER A 217 21.69 4.92 3.65
C SER A 217 20.45 5.55 3.00
N TYR A 218 20.59 6.75 2.43
CA TYR A 218 19.50 7.44 1.74
C TYR A 218 19.05 6.70 0.48
N GLY A 219 20.01 6.22 -0.32
CA GLY A 219 19.70 5.42 -1.50
C GLY A 219 18.93 4.15 -1.16
N LYS A 220 19.37 3.44 -0.12
CA LYS A 220 18.68 2.24 0.39
C LYS A 220 17.24 2.54 0.84
N LEU A 221 17.02 3.66 1.53
CA LEU A 221 15.69 4.10 1.95
C LEU A 221 14.78 4.34 0.76
N ILE A 222 15.22 5.14 -0.22
CA ILE A 222 14.43 5.48 -1.41
C ILE A 222 14.03 4.22 -2.17
N ILE A 223 15.00 3.35 -2.46
CA ILE A 223 14.76 2.10 -3.20
C ILE A 223 13.77 1.20 -2.45
N ASN A 224 13.97 1.00 -1.13
CA ASN A 224 13.08 0.15 -0.34
C ASN A 224 11.65 0.68 -0.27
N ILE A 225 11.46 2.01 -0.13
CA ILE A 225 10.13 2.61 -0.11
C ILE A 225 9.42 2.38 -1.44
N PHE A 226 10.08 2.63 -2.57
CA PHE A 226 9.43 2.48 -3.87
C PHE A 226 9.14 1.03 -4.24
N ILE A 227 10.06 0.10 -3.97
CA ILE A 227 9.79 -1.33 -4.16
C ILE A 227 8.58 -1.75 -3.31
N LEU A 228 8.51 -1.33 -2.05
CA LEU A 228 7.37 -1.64 -1.20
C LEU A 228 6.06 -1.02 -1.71
N LEU A 229 6.09 0.25 -2.11
CA LEU A 229 4.90 0.95 -2.64
C LEU A 229 4.40 0.34 -3.95
N ILE A 230 5.28 -0.26 -4.75
CA ILE A 230 4.87 -1.04 -5.92
C ILE A 230 4.17 -2.32 -5.45
N PHE A 231 4.83 -3.15 -4.64
CA PHE A 231 4.34 -4.48 -4.28
C PHE A 231 3.19 -4.52 -3.27
N ILE A 232 2.88 -3.41 -2.59
CA ILE A 232 1.82 -3.39 -1.58
C ILE A 232 0.44 -3.73 -2.14
N SER A 233 0.16 -3.38 -3.41
CA SER A 233 -1.13 -3.71 -4.05
C SER A 233 -1.34 -5.22 -4.16
N PHE A 234 -0.29 -5.94 -4.50
CA PHE A 234 -0.28 -7.40 -4.62
C PHE A 234 -0.44 -8.07 -3.25
N ILE A 235 0.26 -7.59 -2.22
CA ILE A 235 0.07 -8.11 -0.86
C ILE A 235 -1.37 -7.90 -0.39
N SER A 236 -1.94 -6.72 -0.66
CA SER A 236 -3.32 -6.43 -0.30
C SER A 236 -4.34 -7.27 -1.09
N SER A 237 -4.09 -7.58 -2.37
CA SER A 237 -5.00 -8.46 -3.13
C SER A 237 -5.02 -9.89 -2.59
N ILE A 238 -3.89 -10.40 -2.09
CA ILE A 238 -3.84 -11.71 -1.40
C ILE A 238 -4.70 -11.68 -0.12
N VAL A 239 -4.64 -10.60 0.66
CA VAL A 239 -5.46 -10.45 1.88
C VAL A 239 -6.95 -10.47 1.54
N ILE A 240 -7.36 -9.77 0.48
CA ILE A 240 -8.75 -9.75 0.02
C ILE A 240 -9.17 -11.14 -0.51
N LEU A 241 -8.31 -11.83 -1.27
CA LEU A 241 -8.58 -13.19 -1.73
C LEU A 241 -8.76 -14.18 -0.57
N GLY A 242 -7.88 -14.14 0.44
CA GLY A 242 -8.04 -14.98 1.63
C GLY A 242 -9.35 -14.72 2.36
N SER A 243 -9.79 -13.45 2.36
CA SER A 243 -11.07 -13.05 2.95
C SER A 243 -12.27 -13.53 2.15
N SER A 244 -12.19 -13.54 0.82
CA SER A 244 -13.29 -14.02 -0.03
C SER A 244 -13.53 -15.52 0.11
N MET A 245 -12.46 -16.29 0.34
CA MET A 245 -12.58 -17.73 0.61
C MET A 245 -13.22 -18.02 1.97
N LEU A 246 -13.04 -17.16 2.98
CA LEU A 246 -13.63 -17.34 4.31
C LEU A 246 -15.15 -17.15 4.32
N ILE A 247 -15.67 -16.22 3.51
CA ILE A 247 -17.10 -15.90 3.47
C ILE A 247 -17.93 -17.02 2.85
N ASN A 248 -17.36 -17.81 1.93
CA ASN A 248 -18.03 -18.94 1.31
C ASN A 248 -18.28 -20.13 2.27
N ALA A 249 -17.83 -20.06 3.52
CA ALA A 249 -18.15 -21.08 4.51
C ALA A 249 -19.54 -20.82 5.12
N PRO A 250 -20.40 -21.86 5.24
CA PRO A 250 -21.84 -21.71 5.57
C PRO A 250 -22.11 -21.08 6.95
N VAL A 251 -21.12 -21.09 7.86
CA VAL A 251 -21.23 -20.47 9.19
C VAL A 251 -21.19 -18.94 9.11
N PHE A 252 -20.64 -18.36 8.03
CA PHE A 252 -20.34 -16.93 7.91
C PHE A 252 -21.23 -16.17 6.93
N GLU A 253 -22.17 -16.84 6.25
CA GLU A 253 -23.08 -16.20 5.28
C GLU A 253 -23.87 -15.04 5.90
N ASN A 254 -24.32 -15.20 7.16
CA ASN A 254 -25.06 -14.17 7.89
C ASN A 254 -24.20 -12.97 8.35
N PHE A 255 -22.88 -13.13 8.37
CA PHE A 255 -21.93 -12.13 8.88
C PHE A 255 -21.04 -11.52 7.79
N ALA A 256 -21.38 -11.69 6.51
CA ALA A 256 -20.55 -11.28 5.39
C ALA A 256 -20.08 -9.81 5.45
N ILE A 257 -20.96 -8.87 5.83
CA ILE A 257 -20.62 -7.45 5.94
C ILE A 257 -19.52 -7.18 6.98
N LEU A 258 -19.51 -7.93 8.08
CA LEU A 258 -18.49 -7.83 9.12
C LEU A 258 -17.12 -8.25 8.56
N PHE A 259 -17.09 -9.36 7.82
CA PHE A 259 -15.87 -9.84 7.18
C PHE A 259 -15.34 -8.81 6.17
N TYR A 260 -16.19 -8.20 5.34
CA TYR A 260 -15.76 -7.14 4.42
C TYR A 260 -15.08 -5.98 5.15
N VAL A 261 -15.68 -5.47 6.23
CA VAL A 261 -15.10 -4.38 7.04
C VAL A 261 -13.74 -4.80 7.61
N ILE A 262 -13.65 -6.01 8.17
CA ILE A 262 -12.42 -6.53 8.74
C ILE A 262 -11.33 -6.68 7.67
N SER A 263 -11.67 -7.19 6.48
CA SER A 263 -10.73 -7.36 5.37
C SER A 263 -10.09 -6.05 4.94
N PHE A 264 -10.90 -5.01 4.72
CA PHE A 264 -10.37 -3.70 4.34
C PHE A 264 -9.59 -3.04 5.49
N LEU A 265 -10.01 -3.21 6.73
CA LEU A 265 -9.22 -2.77 7.89
C LEU A 265 -7.85 -3.45 7.97
N ILE A 266 -7.77 -4.75 7.69
CA ILE A 266 -6.50 -5.49 7.65
C ILE A 266 -5.63 -4.95 6.51
N VAL A 267 -6.21 -4.64 5.35
CA VAL A 267 -5.49 -4.03 4.22
C VAL A 267 -4.89 -2.68 4.61
N ASP A 268 -5.68 -1.76 5.17
CA ASP A 268 -5.22 -0.44 5.59
C ASP A 268 -4.16 -0.53 6.69
N PHE A 269 -4.35 -1.44 7.65
CA PHE A 269 -3.41 -1.68 8.73
C PHE A 269 -2.08 -2.28 8.23
N SER A 270 -2.15 -3.24 7.29
CA SER A 270 -0.98 -3.83 6.63
C SER A 270 -0.17 -2.77 5.88
N PHE A 271 -0.85 -1.89 5.13
CA PHE A 271 -0.24 -0.77 4.43
C PHE A 271 0.53 0.15 5.40
N TYR A 272 -0.12 0.56 6.49
CA TYR A 272 0.50 1.38 7.53
C TYR A 272 1.72 0.71 8.18
N LEU A 273 1.61 -0.57 8.55
CA LEU A 273 2.71 -1.31 9.19
C LEU A 273 3.92 -1.45 8.27
N LEU A 274 3.69 -1.73 6.99
CA LEU A 274 4.76 -1.93 6.01
C LEU A 274 5.53 -0.64 5.74
N ILE A 275 4.83 0.50 5.61
CA ILE A 275 5.50 1.81 5.51
C ILE A 275 6.34 2.08 6.76
N LYS A 276 5.77 1.87 7.95
CA LYS A 276 6.49 2.08 9.21
C LYS A 276 7.72 1.18 9.34
N PHE A 277 7.60 -0.07 8.92
CA PHE A 277 8.70 -1.03 8.93
C PHE A 277 9.86 -0.57 8.04
N VAL A 278 9.58 -0.07 6.83
CA VAL A 278 10.61 0.42 5.92
C VAL A 278 11.30 1.67 6.46
N LEU A 279 10.55 2.60 7.06
CA LEU A 279 11.12 3.80 7.68
C LEU A 279 12.08 3.44 8.82
N ASN A 280 11.71 2.47 9.66
CA ASN A 280 12.56 2.04 10.76
C ASN A 280 13.81 1.27 10.29
N LYS A 281 13.66 0.35 9.32
CA LYS A 281 14.76 -0.52 8.86
C LYS A 281 15.77 0.21 7.96
N SER A 282 15.36 1.29 7.30
CA SER A 282 16.21 2.00 6.34
C SER A 282 17.10 3.09 6.98
N GLY A 283 17.30 3.06 8.30
CA GLY A 283 18.30 3.89 8.97
C GLY A 283 17.88 5.34 9.22
N ALA A 284 16.61 5.71 9.00
CA ALA A 284 16.13 7.07 9.30
C ALA A 284 16.43 7.52 10.75
N ILE A 285 16.52 6.56 11.68
CA ILE A 285 16.84 6.79 13.09
C ILE A 285 18.36 6.94 13.34
N GLU A 286 19.22 6.24 12.57
CA GLU A 286 20.68 6.42 12.69
C GLU A 286 21.14 7.77 12.14
N ILE A 287 20.46 8.29 11.11
CA ILE A 287 20.81 9.56 10.46
C ILE A 287 20.60 10.77 11.39
N VAL A 288 19.59 10.73 12.27
CA VAL A 288 19.36 11.79 13.26
C VAL A 288 20.51 11.87 14.27
N ASN A 289 21.02 10.72 14.72
CA ASN A 289 22.16 10.69 15.65
C ASN A 289 23.49 11.08 15.01
N VAL A 290 23.70 10.79 13.72
CA VAL A 290 24.93 11.19 13.01
C VAL A 290 24.94 12.69 12.69
N GLY A 291 23.77 13.29 12.42
CA GLY A 291 23.64 14.75 12.26
C GLY A 291 24.02 15.52 13.53
N GLU A 292 23.60 15.04 14.71
CA GLU A 292 24.05 15.59 16.00
C GLU A 292 25.55 15.39 16.22
N ALA A 293 26.11 14.23 15.85
CA ALA A 293 27.53 13.96 16.02
C ALA A 293 28.43 14.88 15.16
N ILE A 294 28.00 15.22 13.95
CA ILE A 294 28.75 16.13 13.06
C ILE A 294 28.60 17.59 13.50
N ALA A 295 27.43 17.99 14.03
CA ALA A 295 27.20 19.34 14.56
C ALA A 295 27.99 19.64 15.85
N ILE A 296 28.46 18.61 16.57
CA ILE A 296 29.31 18.75 17.77
C ILE A 296 30.82 18.73 17.40
N SER A 297 31.18 18.31 16.19
CA SER A 297 32.58 18.21 15.71
C SER A 297 33.04 19.36 14.80
N ILE A 298 32.19 20.37 14.56
CA ILE A 298 32.52 21.62 13.87
C ILE A 298 32.51 22.74 14.91
#